data_AF-A0A7X9EY09-F1
#
_entry.id   AF-A0A7X9EY09-F1
#
_cell.length_a   1.000
_cell.length_b   1.000
_cell.length_c   1.000
_cell.angle_alpha   90.00
_cell.angle_beta   90.00
_cell.angle_gamma   90.00
#
_symmetry.space_group_name_H-M   'P 1'
#
loop_
_entity.id
_entity.type
_entity.pdbx_description
1 polymer ?
#
loop_
_entity_poly.entity_id
_entity_poly.type
_entity_poly.pdbx_seq_one_letter_code
_entity_poly.pdbx_strand_id
1 'polypeptide(L)'
;MKHKKNGQLVWGILLFCFTAASTGLLIFFKQKIQNHISIQDYLSYGEAGLLILIGCIHLFGIKNVIKRIKESKHASILSSMAFVFGLFSLFLLLVDVVMLQEIGNEIFAAHDNSGEWQIIFFNHAIHFLFSLIFIVQSFYKRKDRMDHEATQPALKNEVVFLTVQQIGIFTAITGLAFTSYLLHFQIPSDFVTGLLFISTLVLMIPYILITVYWFYTKRKEKPSDWYDEKQIHDISRAGLITMAVTEFMMCVWFGLSITEVIESGSILLFPFYSFLSILFFSGITLYMNRYQ
;
A
#
# COMPACT_ATOMS: atom_id res chain seq x y z
N MET A 1 -24.13 -22.69 17.65
CA MET A 1 -23.20 -21.88 16.83
C MET A 1 -22.77 -20.65 17.65
N LYS A 2 -21.58 -20.66 18.27
CA LYS A 2 -21.11 -19.54 19.11
C LYS A 2 -20.93 -18.29 18.23
N HIS A 3 -21.60 -17.19 18.60
CA HIS A 3 -21.34 -15.84 18.08
C HIS A 3 -19.86 -15.49 18.29
N LYS A 4 -19.00 -15.84 17.33
CA LYS A 4 -17.63 -15.36 17.29
C LYS A 4 -17.74 -13.87 16.93
N LYS A 5 -17.83 -13.03 17.97
CA LYS A 5 -17.98 -11.57 17.90
C LYS A 5 -17.08 -10.99 16.81
N ASN A 6 -17.60 -9.95 16.15
CA ASN A 6 -17.01 -9.20 15.04
C ASN A 6 -15.72 -8.48 15.43
N GLY A 7 -14.66 -9.23 15.78
CA GLY A 7 -13.38 -8.65 16.17
C GLY A 7 -12.86 -7.69 15.11
N GLN A 8 -12.95 -8.05 13.83
CA GLN A 8 -12.48 -7.19 12.73
C GLN A 8 -13.18 -5.82 12.67
N LEU A 9 -14.51 -5.77 12.89
CA LEU A 9 -15.24 -4.51 12.91
C LEU A 9 -14.78 -3.63 14.08
N VAL A 10 -14.60 -4.23 15.27
CA VAL A 10 -14.09 -3.51 16.44
C VAL A 10 -12.71 -2.93 16.15
N TRP A 11 -11.81 -3.70 15.55
CA TRP A 11 -10.48 -3.22 15.19
C TRP A 11 -10.51 -2.10 14.13
N GLY A 12 -11.41 -2.18 13.15
CA GLY A 12 -11.60 -1.10 12.17
C GLY A 12 -12.11 0.19 12.80
N ILE A 13 -13.08 0.11 13.71
CA ILE A 13 -13.59 1.26 14.45
C ILE A 13 -12.49 1.85 15.35
N LEU A 14 -11.74 1.01 16.07
CA LEU A 14 -10.63 1.46 16.89
C LEU A 14 -9.55 2.17 16.07
N LEU A 15 -9.20 1.62 14.90
CA LEU A 15 -8.25 2.28 14.00
C LEU A 15 -8.74 3.67 13.60
N PHE A 16 -10.00 3.79 13.16
CA PHE A 16 -10.60 5.07 12.80
C PHE A 16 -10.58 6.07 13.97
N CYS A 17 -10.98 5.62 15.17
CA CYS A 17 -11.01 6.47 16.36
C CYS A 17 -9.61 6.92 16.78
N PHE A 18 -8.59 6.05 16.73
CA PHE A 18 -7.23 6.43 17.09
C PHE A 18 -6.60 7.35 16.05
N THR A 19 -6.82 7.12 14.75
CA THR A 19 -6.41 8.07 13.71
C THR A 19 -7.08 9.42 13.90
N ALA A 20 -8.37 9.47 14.27
CA ALA A 20 -9.05 10.72 14.59
C ALA A 20 -8.50 11.43 15.83
N ALA A 21 -8.22 10.67 16.90
CA ALA A 21 -7.63 11.21 18.12
C ALA A 21 -6.23 11.81 17.85
N SER A 22 -5.38 11.08 17.12
CA SER A 22 -4.03 11.52 16.74
C SER A 22 -4.11 12.75 15.81
N THR A 23 -5.00 12.76 14.82
CA THR A 23 -5.24 13.96 13.98
C THR A 23 -5.65 15.17 14.83
N GLY A 24 -6.57 14.99 15.78
CA GLY A 24 -7.01 16.08 16.67
C GLY A 24 -5.87 16.61 17.55
N LEU A 25 -5.02 15.72 18.06
CA LEU A 25 -3.87 16.08 18.87
C LEU A 25 -2.82 16.84 18.05
N LEU A 26 -2.59 16.44 16.80
CA LEU A 26 -1.68 17.14 15.88
C LEU A 26 -2.19 18.52 15.46
N ILE A 27 -3.51 18.68 15.24
CA ILE A 27 -4.11 20.01 15.02
C ILE A 27 -3.86 20.91 16.25
N PHE A 28 -4.03 20.36 17.45
CA PHE A 28 -3.75 21.08 18.69
C PHE A 28 -2.26 21.45 18.81
N PHE A 29 -1.34 20.55 18.47
CA PHE A 29 0.10 20.84 18.44
C PHE A 29 0.44 21.95 17.47
N LYS A 30 -0.03 21.85 16.23
CA LYS A 30 0.17 22.88 15.21
C LYS A 30 -0.29 24.25 15.72
N GLN A 31 -1.48 24.33 16.32
CA GLN A 31 -1.99 25.56 16.88
C GLN A 31 -1.14 26.09 18.04
N LYS A 32 -0.69 25.22 18.96
CA LYS A 32 0.18 25.62 20.09
C LYS A 32 1.52 26.16 19.62
N ILE A 33 2.15 25.48 18.65
CA ILE A 33 3.43 25.87 18.06
C ILE A 33 3.31 27.23 17.35
N GLN A 34 2.25 27.43 16.55
CA GLN A 34 1.99 28.71 15.87
C GLN A 34 1.78 29.89 16.83
N ASN A 35 1.29 29.61 18.04
CA ASN A 35 1.10 30.63 19.09
C ASN A 35 2.31 30.75 20.04
N HIS A 36 3.44 30.10 19.73
CA HIS A 36 4.64 30.07 20.58
C HIS A 36 4.37 29.56 22.01
N ILE A 37 3.41 28.66 22.17
CA ILE A 37 3.08 28.06 23.46
C ILE A 37 3.79 26.70 23.56
N SER A 38 4.48 26.46 24.68
CA SER A 38 5.12 25.16 24.93
C SER A 38 4.09 24.02 24.94
N ILE A 39 4.45 22.92 24.28
CA ILE A 39 3.70 21.67 24.36
C ILE A 39 4.15 20.95 25.62
N GLN A 40 3.20 20.43 26.40
CA GLN A 40 3.52 19.64 27.57
C GLN A 40 3.97 18.24 27.14
N ASP A 41 5.09 17.75 27.68
CA ASP A 41 5.73 16.49 27.27
C ASP A 41 4.79 15.29 27.21
N TYR A 42 3.83 15.20 28.15
CA TYR A 42 2.86 14.10 28.20
C TYR A 42 1.96 14.04 26.96
N LEU A 43 1.71 15.16 26.29
CA LEU A 43 0.95 15.15 25.06
C LEU A 43 1.79 14.53 23.93
N SER A 44 3.07 14.86 23.84
CA SER A 44 3.99 14.27 22.85
C SER A 44 4.13 12.77 23.05
N TYR A 45 4.25 12.30 24.30
CA TYR A 45 4.19 10.86 24.61
C TYR A 45 2.83 10.25 24.27
N GLY A 46 1.75 11.00 24.42
CA GLY A 46 0.41 10.60 23.99
C GLY A 46 0.33 10.36 22.49
N GLU A 47 0.87 11.26 21.67
CA GLU A 47 0.91 11.12 20.22
C GLU A 47 1.75 9.91 19.79
N ALA A 48 2.95 9.75 20.37
CA ALA A 48 3.78 8.57 20.11
C ALA A 48 3.05 7.26 20.47
N GLY A 49 2.33 7.25 21.60
CA GLY A 49 1.50 6.12 22.00
C GLY A 49 0.37 5.82 21.00
N LEU A 50 -0.29 6.84 20.47
CA LEU A 50 -1.32 6.70 19.44
C LEU A 50 -0.75 6.12 18.15
N LEU A 51 0.38 6.61 17.65
CA LEU A 51 1.03 6.08 16.45
C LEU A 51 1.42 4.60 16.61
N ILE A 52 1.94 4.21 17.78
CA ILE A 52 2.27 2.80 18.08
C ILE A 52 1.00 1.92 18.07
N LEU A 53 -0.10 2.40 18.66
CA LEU A 53 -1.38 1.68 18.67
C LEU A 53 -1.96 1.55 17.26
N ILE A 54 -1.94 2.62 16.48
CA ILE A 54 -2.34 2.63 15.07
C ILE A 54 -1.50 1.60 14.28
N GLY A 55 -0.18 1.58 14.46
CA GLY A 55 0.71 0.60 13.82
C GLY A 55 0.40 -0.85 14.20
N CYS A 56 0.16 -1.13 15.49
CA CYS A 56 -0.26 -2.45 15.95
C CYS A 56 -1.56 -2.92 15.28
N ILE A 57 -2.55 -2.02 15.16
CA ILE A 57 -3.83 -2.35 14.52
C ILE A 57 -3.66 -2.53 13.00
N HIS A 58 -2.77 -1.77 12.34
CA HIS A 58 -2.42 -1.98 10.93
C HIS A 58 -1.86 -3.38 10.69
N LEU A 59 -0.89 -3.82 11.48
CA LEU A 59 -0.32 -5.18 11.36
C LEU A 59 -1.39 -6.26 11.52
N PHE A 60 -2.30 -6.06 12.48
CA PHE A 60 -3.45 -6.95 12.66
C PHE A 60 -4.41 -6.90 11.45
N GLY A 61 -4.69 -5.72 10.92
CA GLY A 61 -5.53 -5.50 9.74
C GLY A 61 -4.96 -6.20 8.51
N ILE A 62 -3.69 -5.98 8.19
CA ILE A 62 -2.98 -6.61 7.07
C ILE A 62 -2.99 -8.13 7.21
N LYS A 63 -2.69 -8.67 8.40
CA LYS A 63 -2.76 -10.11 8.66
C LYS A 63 -4.15 -10.68 8.35
N ASN A 64 -5.22 -9.96 8.70
CA ASN A 64 -6.58 -10.36 8.39
C ASN A 64 -6.91 -10.29 6.90
N VAL A 65 -6.44 -9.27 6.20
CA VAL A 65 -6.60 -9.13 4.75
C VAL A 65 -5.90 -10.28 4.04
N ILE A 66 -4.65 -10.60 4.40
CA ILE A 66 -3.90 -11.75 3.86
C ILE A 66 -4.66 -13.05 4.10
N LYS A 67 -5.15 -13.25 5.33
CA LYS A 67 -5.96 -14.43 5.65
C LYS A 67 -7.21 -14.52 4.77
N ARG A 68 -7.88 -13.40 4.52
CA ARG A 68 -9.06 -13.36 3.64
C ARG A 68 -8.70 -13.70 2.20
N ILE A 69 -7.63 -13.14 1.65
CA ILE A 69 -7.15 -13.48 0.31
C ILE A 69 -6.87 -14.98 0.19
N LYS A 70 -6.26 -15.59 1.22
CA LYS A 70 -5.98 -17.04 1.27
C LYS A 70 -7.21 -17.94 1.34
N GLU A 71 -8.31 -17.43 1.91
CA GLU A 71 -9.54 -18.19 2.18
C GLU A 71 -10.66 -17.85 1.19
N SER A 72 -10.47 -16.86 0.33
CA SER A 72 -11.52 -16.37 -0.58
C SER A 72 -11.78 -17.34 -1.73
N LYS A 73 -13.05 -17.47 -2.11
CA LYS A 73 -13.50 -18.19 -3.31
C LYS A 73 -13.47 -17.33 -4.58
N HIS A 74 -13.42 -16.01 -4.42
CA HIS A 74 -13.47 -15.05 -5.52
C HIS A 74 -12.45 -13.94 -5.29
N ALA A 75 -11.90 -13.38 -6.37
CA ALA A 75 -11.04 -12.22 -6.29
C ALA A 75 -11.87 -11.00 -5.82
N SER A 76 -11.46 -10.40 -4.70
CA SER A 76 -12.22 -9.34 -4.05
C SER A 76 -11.49 -8.01 -4.20
N ILE A 77 -12.04 -7.11 -5.03
CA ILE A 77 -11.53 -5.75 -5.24
C ILE A 77 -11.27 -5.06 -3.90
N LEU A 78 -12.22 -5.16 -2.96
CA LEU A 78 -12.10 -4.56 -1.63
C LEU A 78 -10.93 -5.13 -0.82
N SER A 79 -10.62 -6.42 -0.97
CA SER A 79 -9.47 -7.03 -0.30
C SER A 79 -8.15 -6.61 -0.93
N SER A 80 -8.13 -6.45 -2.25
CA SER A 80 -6.98 -5.92 -3.01
C SER A 80 -6.69 -4.47 -2.60
N MET A 81 -7.72 -3.62 -2.55
CA MET A 81 -7.60 -2.24 -2.04
C MET A 81 -7.12 -2.22 -0.59
N ALA A 82 -7.73 -3.02 0.30
CA ALA A 82 -7.33 -3.08 1.70
C ALA A 82 -5.88 -3.52 1.88
N PHE A 83 -5.38 -4.39 1.01
CA PHE A 83 -3.99 -4.84 1.06
C PHE A 83 -3.02 -3.72 0.64
N VAL A 84 -3.30 -3.05 -0.48
CA VAL A 84 -2.48 -1.93 -0.98
C VAL A 84 -2.49 -0.76 -0.01
N PHE A 85 -3.66 -0.24 0.33
CA PHE A 85 -3.76 0.89 1.25
C PHE A 85 -3.30 0.51 2.65
N GLY A 86 -3.51 -0.72 3.12
CA GLY A 86 -3.01 -1.16 4.43
C GLY A 86 -1.49 -1.16 4.52
N LEU A 87 -0.80 -1.68 3.51
CA LEU A 87 0.66 -1.65 3.46
C LEU A 87 1.19 -0.24 3.28
N PHE A 88 0.64 0.53 2.34
CA PHE A 88 1.07 1.91 2.11
C PHE A 88 0.87 2.78 3.35
N SER A 89 -0.30 2.69 3.98
CA SER A 89 -0.61 3.34 5.25
C SER A 89 0.33 2.93 6.38
N LEU A 90 0.74 1.65 6.45
CA LEU A 90 1.75 1.22 7.43
C LEU A 90 3.12 1.88 7.22
N PHE A 91 3.55 2.07 5.97
CA PHE A 91 4.79 2.80 5.67
C PHE A 91 4.70 4.27 6.05
N LEU A 92 3.56 4.92 5.80
CA LEU A 92 3.36 6.32 6.14
C LEU A 92 3.45 6.61 7.64
N LEU A 93 3.19 5.63 8.51
CA LEU A 93 3.44 5.80 9.95
C LEU A 93 4.93 6.02 10.27
N LEU A 94 5.84 5.42 9.49
CA LEU A 94 7.27 5.69 9.65
C LEU A 94 7.62 7.10 9.18
N VAL A 95 6.96 7.55 8.10
CA VAL A 95 7.08 8.93 7.61
C VAL A 95 6.59 9.91 8.66
N ASP A 96 5.47 9.65 9.32
CA ASP A 96 4.95 10.52 10.39
C ASP A 96 5.94 10.68 11.54
N VAL A 97 6.61 9.59 11.96
CA VAL A 97 7.65 9.66 13.00
C VAL A 97 8.80 10.58 12.57
N VAL A 98 9.27 10.43 11.32
CA VAL A 98 10.36 11.27 10.79
C VAL A 98 9.91 12.73 10.68
N MET A 99 8.73 13.00 10.14
CA MET A 99 8.21 14.36 9.98
C MET A 99 7.98 15.05 11.34
N LEU A 100 7.47 14.33 12.34
CA LEU A 100 7.32 14.88 13.69
C LEU A 100 8.65 15.21 14.35
N GLN A 101 9.68 14.40 14.09
CA GLN A 101 11.05 14.68 14.55
C GLN A 101 11.61 15.93 13.86
N GLU A 102 11.43 16.09 12.55
CA GLU A 102 11.89 17.28 11.82
C GLU A 102 11.15 18.54 12.28
N ILE A 103 9.82 18.50 12.43
CA ILE A 103 9.06 19.60 13.03
C ILE A 103 9.63 19.98 14.39
N GLY A 104 9.96 18.98 15.22
CA GLY A 104 10.60 19.20 16.52
C GLY A 104 11.93 19.96 16.40
N ASN A 105 12.79 19.57 15.46
CA ASN A 105 14.09 20.22 15.23
C ASN A 105 13.94 21.65 14.69
N GLU A 106 13.04 21.86 13.73
CA GLU A 106 12.86 23.14 13.05
C GLU A 106 12.22 24.22 13.93
N ILE A 107 11.39 23.82 14.90
CA ILE A 107 10.87 24.73 15.93
C ILE A 107 12.01 25.41 16.69
N PHE A 108 13.09 24.69 17.00
CA PHE A 108 14.26 25.27 17.67
C PHE A 108 15.08 26.15 16.74
N ALA A 109 15.07 25.87 15.43
CA ALA A 109 15.80 26.61 14.42
C ALA A 109 15.01 27.81 13.85
N ALA A 110 13.76 28.03 14.25
CA ALA A 110 12.85 29.06 13.73
C ALA A 110 12.64 29.00 12.20
N HIS A 111 12.68 27.80 11.62
CA HIS A 111 12.41 27.59 10.19
C HIS A 111 10.91 27.37 9.94
N ASP A 112 10.46 27.60 8.70
CA ASP A 112 9.08 27.30 8.28
C ASP A 112 8.91 25.77 8.19
N ASN A 113 7.90 25.24 8.89
CA ASN A 113 7.58 23.81 8.94
C ASN A 113 6.24 23.48 8.26
N SER A 114 5.75 24.38 7.41
CA SER A 114 4.43 24.26 6.79
C SER A 114 4.30 23.03 5.89
N GLY A 115 5.39 22.58 5.25
CA GLY A 115 5.43 21.42 4.36
C GLY A 115 5.30 20.10 5.12
N GLU A 116 6.01 19.96 6.23
CA GLU A 116 6.03 18.78 7.11
C GLU A 116 4.63 18.52 7.66
N TRP A 117 3.92 19.58 8.08
CA TRP A 117 2.52 19.48 8.49
C TRP A 117 1.61 19.01 7.36
N GLN A 118 1.81 19.48 6.12
CA GLN A 118 1.01 19.02 4.98
C GLN A 118 1.22 17.53 4.72
N ILE A 119 2.45 17.05 4.81
CA ILE A 119 2.79 15.62 4.65
C ILE A 119 2.09 14.78 5.72
N ILE A 120 2.18 15.17 6.99
CA ILE A 120 1.52 14.43 8.10
C ILE A 120 0.00 14.37 7.91
N PHE A 121 -0.64 15.50 7.56
CA PHE A 121 -2.10 15.49 7.35
C PHE A 121 -2.50 14.69 6.11
N PHE A 122 -1.68 14.68 5.06
CA PHE A 122 -1.88 13.79 3.92
C PHE A 122 -1.78 12.31 4.33
N ASN A 123 -0.77 11.95 5.12
CA ASN A 123 -0.60 10.59 5.64
C ASN A 123 -1.81 10.13 6.47
N HIS A 124 -2.31 11.01 7.34
CA HIS A 124 -3.52 10.76 8.11
C HIS A 124 -4.77 10.57 7.26
N ALA A 125 -4.91 11.29 6.15
CA ALA A 125 -6.00 11.05 5.21
C ALA A 125 -5.94 9.64 4.61
N ILE A 126 -4.74 9.12 4.34
CA ILE A 126 -4.54 7.73 3.89
C ILE A 126 -4.85 6.72 5.01
N HIS A 127 -4.46 6.99 6.26
CA HIS A 127 -4.84 6.16 7.41
C HIS A 127 -6.36 6.07 7.58
N PHE A 128 -7.07 7.20 7.45
CA PHE A 128 -8.51 7.23 7.45
C PHE A 128 -9.10 6.40 6.30
N LEU A 129 -8.60 6.57 5.09
CA LEU A 129 -9.04 5.79 3.94
C LEU A 129 -8.90 4.27 4.19
N PHE A 130 -7.75 3.83 4.69
CA PHE A 130 -7.54 2.43 5.03
C PHE A 130 -8.51 1.95 6.13
N SER A 131 -8.71 2.75 7.19
CA SER A 131 -9.64 2.40 8.26
C SER A 131 -11.09 2.23 7.77
N LEU A 132 -11.54 3.10 6.86
CA LEU A 132 -12.86 3.02 6.23
C LEU A 132 -12.97 1.76 5.37
N ILE A 133 -11.97 1.49 4.53
CA ILE A 133 -11.92 0.26 3.71
C ILE A 133 -12.01 -0.98 4.64
N PHE A 134 -11.28 -0.99 5.76
CA PHE A 134 -11.25 -2.12 6.69
C PHE A 134 -12.58 -2.31 7.45
N ILE A 135 -13.26 -1.21 7.81
CA ILE A 135 -14.63 -1.24 8.36
C ILE A 135 -15.61 -1.80 7.34
N VAL A 136 -15.61 -1.28 6.11
CA VAL A 136 -16.48 -1.73 5.02
C VAL A 136 -16.26 -3.23 4.76
N GLN A 137 -15.00 -3.68 4.73
CA GLN A 137 -14.64 -5.09 4.55
C GLN A 137 -15.22 -6.00 5.64
N SER A 138 -15.28 -5.50 6.87
CA SER A 138 -15.83 -6.24 8.02
C SER A 138 -17.34 -6.48 7.88
N PHE A 139 -18.07 -5.59 7.20
CA PHE A 139 -19.50 -5.79 6.90
C PHE A 139 -19.72 -6.82 5.79
N TYR A 140 -18.95 -6.77 4.71
CA TYR A 140 -19.10 -7.72 3.58
C TYR A 140 -18.81 -9.17 3.98
N LYS A 141 -17.84 -9.40 4.88
CA LYS A 141 -17.51 -10.75 5.38
C LYS A 141 -18.69 -11.46 6.06
N ARG A 142 -19.66 -10.71 6.59
CA ARG A 142 -20.86 -11.29 7.22
C ARG A 142 -21.74 -12.02 6.20
N LYS A 143 -21.72 -11.57 4.94
CA LYS A 143 -22.55 -12.11 3.86
C LYS A 143 -21.94 -13.40 3.27
N ASP A 144 -20.64 -13.42 3.01
CA ASP A 144 -19.95 -14.57 2.39
C ASP A 144 -19.92 -15.84 3.27
N ARG A 145 -20.03 -15.69 4.60
CA ARG A 145 -19.88 -16.82 5.54
C ARG A 145 -21.09 -17.76 5.56
N MET A 146 -22.18 -17.41 4.89
CA MET A 146 -23.39 -18.23 4.84
C MET A 146 -23.33 -19.31 3.74
N ASP A 147 -22.41 -19.19 2.77
CA ASP A 147 -22.27 -20.11 1.62
C ASP A 147 -20.98 -20.95 1.69
N HIS A 148 -20.92 -21.90 2.63
CA HIS A 148 -19.77 -22.79 2.79
C HIS A 148 -19.96 -24.16 2.11
N GLU A 149 -19.74 -24.21 0.79
CA GLU A 149 -19.30 -25.43 0.09
C GLU A 149 -17.76 -25.46 -0.09
N ALA A 150 -17.18 -26.66 -0.18
CA ALA A 150 -15.74 -26.88 -0.33
C ALA A 150 -15.25 -26.44 -1.72
N THR A 151 -14.23 -25.58 -1.78
CA THR A 151 -13.66 -25.08 -3.04
C THR A 151 -12.53 -25.99 -3.53
N GLN A 152 -12.52 -26.30 -4.82
CA GLN A 152 -11.46 -27.09 -5.42
C GLN A 152 -10.12 -26.32 -5.47
N PRO A 153 -8.96 -27.01 -5.38
CA PRO A 153 -7.65 -26.38 -5.36
C PRO A 153 -7.31 -25.58 -6.64
N ALA A 154 -7.75 -26.00 -7.83
CA ALA A 154 -7.50 -25.29 -9.08
C ALA A 154 -8.10 -23.87 -9.07
N LEU A 155 -9.39 -23.75 -8.72
CA LEU A 155 -10.12 -22.48 -8.57
C LEU A 155 -9.43 -21.52 -7.59
N LYS A 156 -8.79 -22.04 -6.54
CA LYS A 156 -8.09 -21.22 -5.55
C LYS A 156 -6.87 -20.50 -6.15
N ASN A 157 -6.16 -21.14 -7.06
CA ASN A 157 -4.94 -20.57 -7.63
C ASN A 157 -5.26 -19.45 -8.64
N GLU A 158 -6.33 -19.63 -9.41
CA GLU A 158 -6.86 -18.59 -10.28
C GLU A 158 -7.29 -17.35 -9.47
N VAL A 159 -8.03 -17.55 -8.38
CA VAL A 159 -8.47 -16.45 -7.50
C VAL A 159 -7.28 -15.65 -6.95
N VAL A 160 -6.21 -16.33 -6.53
CA VAL A 160 -4.98 -15.67 -6.07
C VAL A 160 -4.31 -14.91 -7.22
N PHE A 161 -4.23 -15.50 -8.42
CA PHE A 161 -3.66 -14.85 -9.59
C PHE A 161 -4.43 -13.56 -9.98
N LEU A 162 -5.76 -13.63 -10.02
CA LEU A 162 -6.60 -12.45 -10.28
C LEU A 162 -6.44 -11.38 -9.18
N THR A 163 -6.28 -11.82 -7.93
CA THR A 163 -6.00 -10.91 -6.80
C THR A 163 -4.65 -10.22 -6.97
N VAL A 164 -3.61 -10.90 -7.48
CA VAL A 164 -2.31 -10.29 -7.80
C VAL A 164 -2.50 -9.15 -8.80
N GLN A 165 -3.26 -9.37 -9.87
CA GLN A 165 -3.48 -8.33 -10.89
C GLN A 165 -4.32 -7.16 -10.37
N GLN A 166 -5.33 -7.42 -9.55
CA GLN A 166 -6.09 -6.34 -8.89
C GLN A 166 -5.19 -5.49 -8.00
N ILE A 167 -4.33 -6.13 -7.21
CA ILE A 167 -3.32 -5.42 -6.39
C ILE A 167 -2.35 -4.66 -7.28
N GLY A 168 -1.96 -5.19 -8.44
CA GLY A 168 -1.12 -4.51 -9.42
C GLY A 168 -1.74 -3.20 -9.91
N ILE A 169 -3.01 -3.23 -10.32
CA ILE A 169 -3.75 -2.02 -10.73
C ILE A 169 -3.74 -0.97 -9.62
N PHE A 170 -4.12 -1.34 -8.40
CA PHE A 170 -4.17 -0.38 -7.28
C PHE A 170 -2.79 0.16 -6.92
N THR A 171 -1.77 -0.71 -6.92
CA THR A 171 -0.37 -0.32 -6.70
C THR A 171 0.09 0.71 -7.73
N ALA A 172 -0.18 0.44 -9.01
CA ALA A 172 0.21 1.34 -10.09
C ALA A 172 -0.54 2.67 -10.07
N ILE A 173 -1.85 2.67 -9.83
CA ILE A 173 -2.65 3.90 -9.72
C ILE A 173 -2.16 4.74 -8.53
N THR A 174 -1.96 4.13 -7.36
CA THR A 174 -1.43 4.82 -6.19
C THR A 174 -0.02 5.36 -6.47
N GLY A 175 0.82 4.59 -7.16
CA GLY A 175 2.17 4.98 -7.53
C GLY A 175 2.23 6.18 -8.48
N LEU A 176 1.42 6.17 -9.54
CA LEU A 176 1.30 7.28 -10.49
C LEU A 176 0.73 8.53 -9.82
N ALA A 177 -0.29 8.38 -8.97
CA ALA A 177 -0.86 9.47 -8.21
C ALA A 177 0.15 10.10 -7.25
N PHE A 178 0.92 9.27 -6.54
CA PHE A 178 1.96 9.75 -5.62
C PHE A 178 3.14 10.40 -6.34
N THR A 179 3.58 9.83 -7.47
CA THR A 179 4.60 10.44 -8.34
C THR A 179 4.15 11.82 -8.83
N SER A 180 2.89 11.93 -9.28
CA SER A 180 2.31 13.19 -9.72
C SER A 180 2.19 14.21 -8.58
N TYR A 181 1.87 13.74 -7.37
CA TYR A 181 1.83 14.56 -6.16
C TYR A 181 3.21 15.11 -5.80
N LEU A 182 4.26 14.29 -5.81
CA LEU A 182 5.62 14.74 -5.52
C LEU A 182 6.13 15.79 -6.51
N LEU A 183 5.73 15.71 -7.78
CA LEU A 183 6.06 16.73 -8.78
C LEU A 183 5.43 18.10 -8.51
N HIS A 184 4.33 18.15 -7.76
CA HIS A 184 3.70 19.41 -7.39
C HIS A 184 4.43 20.10 -6.24
N PHE A 185 5.17 19.35 -5.41
CA PHE A 185 6.00 19.93 -4.37
C PHE A 185 7.28 20.51 -4.98
N GLN A 186 7.65 21.72 -4.54
CA GLN A 186 8.89 22.40 -4.92
C GLN A 186 10.09 21.79 -4.18
N ILE A 187 10.25 20.48 -4.27
CA ILE A 187 11.35 19.76 -3.63
C ILE A 187 12.66 20.16 -4.34
N PRO A 188 13.74 20.46 -3.60
CA PRO A 188 15.01 20.81 -4.22
C PRO A 188 15.50 19.69 -5.16
N SER A 189 16.03 20.06 -6.32
CA SER A 189 16.43 19.14 -7.40
C SER A 189 17.33 18.00 -6.92
N ASP A 190 18.17 18.28 -5.93
CA ASP A 190 19.19 17.36 -5.43
C ASP A 190 18.56 16.18 -4.66
N PHE A 191 17.35 16.35 -4.13
CA PHE A 191 16.64 15.34 -3.35
C PHE A 191 15.50 14.66 -4.12
N VAL A 192 14.93 15.33 -5.13
CA VAL A 192 13.79 14.81 -5.90
C VAL A 192 14.08 13.42 -6.47
N THR A 193 15.27 13.19 -7.00
CA THR A 193 15.62 11.92 -7.67
C THR A 193 15.66 10.76 -6.69
N GLY A 194 16.34 10.95 -5.57
CA GLY A 194 16.42 9.94 -4.52
C GLY A 194 15.04 9.65 -3.93
N LEU A 195 14.24 10.70 -3.71
CA LEU A 195 12.89 10.56 -3.17
C LEU A 195 11.97 9.82 -4.14
N LEU A 196 11.98 10.16 -5.43
CA LEU A 196 11.19 9.47 -6.45
C LEU A 196 11.63 8.00 -6.58
N PHE A 197 12.93 7.72 -6.57
CA PHE A 197 13.44 6.36 -6.63
C PHE A 197 12.99 5.52 -5.42
N ILE A 198 13.24 6.01 -4.20
CA ILE A 198 12.90 5.30 -2.96
C ILE A 198 11.38 5.14 -2.84
N SER A 199 10.61 6.19 -3.11
CA SER A 199 9.15 6.10 -3.05
C SER A 199 8.60 5.10 -4.06
N THR A 200 9.16 5.03 -5.28
CA THR A 200 8.79 4.02 -6.28
C THR A 200 8.99 2.61 -5.74
N LEU A 201 10.17 2.32 -5.17
CA LEU A 201 10.46 1.01 -4.60
C LEU A 201 9.50 0.67 -3.46
N VAL A 202 9.24 1.61 -2.54
CA VAL A 202 8.31 1.41 -1.41
C VAL A 202 6.89 1.15 -1.91
N LEU A 203 6.43 1.92 -2.89
CA LEU A 203 5.09 1.81 -3.46
C LEU A 203 4.91 0.49 -4.23
N MET A 204 5.96 -0.10 -4.79
CA MET A 204 5.88 -1.42 -5.46
C MET A 204 5.80 -2.60 -4.49
N ILE A 205 6.13 -2.43 -3.20
CA ILE A 205 6.16 -3.52 -2.20
C ILE A 205 4.86 -4.35 -2.17
N PRO A 206 3.64 -3.78 -2.16
CA PRO A 206 2.41 -4.57 -2.16
C PRO A 206 2.33 -5.54 -3.36
N TYR A 207 2.65 -5.07 -4.56
CA TYR A 207 2.62 -5.91 -5.75
C TYR A 207 3.70 -6.99 -5.72
N ILE A 208 4.92 -6.65 -5.30
CA ILE A 208 6.03 -7.61 -5.15
C ILE A 208 5.64 -8.71 -4.15
N LEU A 209 5.14 -8.33 -2.97
CA LEU A 209 4.78 -9.28 -1.91
C LEU A 209 3.72 -10.29 -2.35
N ILE A 210 2.63 -9.83 -2.98
CA ILE A 210 1.57 -10.74 -3.42
C ILE A 210 2.02 -11.61 -4.60
N THR A 211 2.86 -11.08 -5.50
CA THR A 211 3.40 -11.82 -6.64
C THR A 211 4.32 -12.95 -6.16
N VAL A 212 5.22 -12.66 -5.22
CA VAL A 212 6.08 -13.67 -4.58
C VAL A 212 5.23 -14.73 -3.86
N TYR A 213 4.19 -14.31 -3.14
CA TYR A 213 3.26 -15.23 -2.49
C TYR A 213 2.59 -16.17 -3.51
N TRP A 214 2.06 -15.64 -4.61
CA TRP A 214 1.45 -16.45 -5.67
C TRP A 214 2.44 -17.43 -6.30
N PHE A 215 3.67 -16.98 -6.57
CA PHE A 215 4.70 -17.84 -7.14
C PHE A 215 5.06 -19.00 -6.20
N TYR A 216 5.14 -18.73 -4.89
CA TYR A 216 5.36 -19.75 -3.88
C TYR A 216 4.21 -20.76 -3.80
N THR A 217 2.96 -20.32 -3.94
CA THR A 217 1.81 -21.24 -3.97
C THR A 217 1.79 -22.08 -5.24
N LYS A 218 2.10 -21.50 -6.40
CA LYS A 218 2.11 -22.20 -7.70
C LYS A 218 3.13 -23.35 -7.75
N ARG A 219 4.28 -23.18 -7.10
CA ARG A 219 5.32 -24.22 -7.02
C ARG A 219 4.89 -25.50 -6.28
N LYS A 220 3.78 -25.48 -5.53
CA LYS A 220 3.31 -26.64 -4.75
C LYS A 220 2.27 -27.49 -5.49
N GLU A 221 1.85 -27.09 -6.68
CA GLU A 221 0.81 -27.80 -7.45
C GLU A 221 1.35 -29.02 -8.19
N LYS A 222 0.50 -30.05 -8.35
CA LYS A 222 0.84 -31.25 -9.11
C LYS A 222 0.76 -30.96 -10.62
N PRO A 223 1.67 -31.53 -11.44
CA PRO A 223 1.64 -31.36 -12.90
C PRO A 223 0.36 -31.85 -13.59
N SER A 224 -0.41 -32.74 -12.93
CA SER A 224 -1.66 -33.29 -13.47
C SER A 224 -2.77 -32.26 -13.66
N ASP A 225 -2.76 -31.20 -12.85
CA ASP A 225 -3.82 -30.18 -12.84
C ASP A 225 -3.54 -29.06 -13.85
N TRP A 226 -2.52 -29.22 -14.70
CA TRP A 226 -2.01 -28.17 -15.58
C TRP A 226 -2.70 -28.10 -16.95
N TYR A 227 -3.48 -29.11 -17.38
CA TYR A 227 -3.67 -29.33 -18.82
C TYR A 227 -4.84 -28.58 -19.49
N ASP A 228 -5.91 -28.19 -18.78
CA ASP A 228 -7.10 -27.60 -19.42
C ASP A 228 -7.14 -26.04 -19.42
N GLU A 229 -6.54 -25.37 -18.44
CA GLU A 229 -6.48 -23.88 -18.36
C GLU A 229 -5.16 -23.27 -18.88
N LYS A 230 -4.33 -24.11 -19.51
CA LYS A 230 -2.87 -23.93 -19.58
C LYS A 230 -2.39 -22.72 -20.40
N GLN A 231 -3.00 -22.48 -21.56
CA GLN A 231 -2.38 -21.58 -22.56
C GLN A 231 -2.38 -20.11 -22.13
N ILE A 232 -3.49 -19.59 -21.62
CA ILE A 232 -3.57 -18.17 -21.23
C ILE A 232 -2.89 -17.90 -19.88
N HIS A 233 -2.94 -18.87 -18.97
CA HIS A 233 -2.16 -18.82 -17.75
C HIS A 233 -0.64 -18.84 -18.04
N ASP A 234 -0.18 -19.64 -19.00
CA ASP A 234 1.23 -19.69 -19.39
C ASP A 234 1.68 -18.41 -20.12
N ILE A 235 0.85 -17.84 -21.00
CA ILE A 235 1.11 -16.53 -21.62
C ILE A 235 1.19 -15.44 -20.56
N SER A 236 0.24 -15.40 -19.63
CA SER A 236 0.21 -14.38 -18.57
C SER A 236 1.39 -14.54 -17.61
N ARG A 237 1.79 -15.78 -17.30
CA ARG A 237 2.99 -16.08 -16.52
C ARG A 237 4.26 -15.64 -17.25
N ALA A 238 4.37 -15.92 -18.54
CA ALA A 238 5.50 -15.46 -19.34
C ALA A 238 5.56 -13.93 -19.38
N GLY A 239 4.43 -13.26 -19.60
CA GLY A 239 4.33 -11.80 -19.54
C GLY A 239 4.73 -11.23 -18.17
N LEU A 240 4.30 -11.86 -17.07
CA LEU A 240 4.68 -11.46 -15.71
C LEU A 240 6.20 -11.61 -15.48
N ILE A 241 6.80 -12.71 -15.94
CA ILE A 241 8.25 -12.94 -15.82
C ILE A 241 9.01 -11.92 -16.65
N THR A 242 8.59 -11.68 -17.90
CA THR A 242 9.19 -10.65 -18.75
C THR A 242 9.11 -9.28 -18.09
N MET A 243 7.94 -8.88 -17.58
CA MET A 243 7.78 -7.62 -16.86
C MET A 243 8.69 -7.54 -15.64
N ALA A 244 8.78 -8.61 -14.83
CA ALA A 244 9.66 -8.63 -13.67
C ALA A 244 11.15 -8.49 -14.05
N VAL A 245 11.58 -9.12 -15.14
CA VAL A 245 12.95 -9.02 -15.65
C VAL A 245 13.23 -7.61 -16.17
N THR A 246 12.33 -7.05 -16.99
CA THR A 246 12.52 -5.70 -17.54
C THR A 246 12.49 -4.64 -16.44
N GLU A 247 11.64 -4.82 -15.43
CA GLU A 247 11.58 -3.96 -14.25
C GLU A 247 12.87 -4.00 -13.43
N PHE A 248 13.42 -5.20 -13.19
CA PHE A 248 14.70 -5.36 -12.53
C PHE A 248 15.85 -4.71 -13.31
N MET A 249 15.90 -4.93 -14.63
CA MET A 249 16.91 -4.31 -15.50
C MET A 249 16.80 -2.78 -15.49
N MET A 250 15.57 -2.24 -15.55
CA MET A 250 15.33 -0.81 -15.48
C MET A 250 15.75 -0.21 -14.14
N CYS A 251 15.45 -0.89 -13.04
CA CYS A 251 15.87 -0.48 -11.69
C CYS A 251 17.40 -0.44 -11.55
N VAL A 252 18.10 -1.48 -12.02
CA VAL A 252 19.58 -1.53 -12.00
C VAL A 252 20.16 -0.43 -12.88
N TRP A 253 19.66 -0.26 -14.10
CA TRP A 253 20.14 0.79 -15.01
C TRP A 253 19.94 2.19 -14.42
N PHE A 254 18.74 2.49 -13.90
CA PHE A 254 18.44 3.78 -13.29
C PHE A 254 19.31 4.07 -12.07
N GLY A 255 19.55 3.07 -11.22
CA GLY A 255 20.42 3.20 -10.06
C GLY A 255 21.89 3.46 -10.41
N LEU A 256 22.41 2.83 -11.47
CA LEU A 256 23.78 3.02 -11.94
C LEU A 256 23.99 4.35 -12.67
N SER A 257 22.97 4.85 -13.38
CA SER A 257 23.01 6.10 -14.14
C SER A 257 22.36 7.28 -13.43
N ILE A 258 22.24 7.25 -12.09
CA ILE A 258 21.44 8.26 -11.36
C ILE A 258 21.93 9.70 -11.58
N THR A 259 23.25 9.91 -11.70
CA THR A 259 23.84 11.23 -11.98
C THR A 259 23.49 11.73 -13.37
N GLU A 260 23.59 10.85 -14.38
CA GLU A 260 23.27 11.17 -15.78
C GLU A 260 21.76 11.42 -15.96
N VAL A 261 20.93 10.69 -15.22
CA VAL A 261 19.47 10.86 -15.19
C VAL A 261 19.08 12.23 -14.62
N ILE A 262 19.78 12.70 -13.58
CA ILE A 262 19.59 14.04 -13.00
C ILE A 262 19.92 15.11 -14.06
N GLU A 263 21.09 15.01 -14.67
CA GLU A 263 21.57 15.99 -15.66
C GLU A 263 20.68 16.04 -16.92
N SER A 264 20.16 14.90 -17.37
CA SER A 264 19.31 14.80 -18.55
C SER A 264 17.83 15.16 -18.29
N GLY A 265 17.42 15.36 -17.04
CA GLY A 265 16.01 15.57 -16.68
C GLY A 265 15.12 14.34 -16.85
N SER A 266 15.70 13.14 -17.02
CA SER A 266 14.97 11.88 -17.26
C SER A 266 14.46 11.21 -15.97
N ILE A 267 14.32 11.99 -14.90
CA ILE A 267 14.03 11.55 -13.53
C ILE A 267 12.74 10.74 -13.38
N LEU A 268 11.77 11.01 -14.27
CA LEU A 268 10.46 10.38 -14.28
C LEU A 268 10.43 9.05 -15.02
N LEU A 269 11.47 8.73 -15.78
CA LEU A 269 11.47 7.57 -16.66
C LEU A 269 11.24 6.27 -15.88
N PHE A 270 11.92 6.10 -14.74
CA PHE A 270 11.74 4.92 -13.90
C PHE A 270 10.35 4.82 -13.27
N PRO A 271 9.86 5.76 -12.43
CA PRO A 271 8.54 5.64 -11.81
C PRO A 271 7.42 5.45 -12.84
N PHE A 272 7.45 6.19 -13.95
CA PHE A 272 6.43 6.04 -14.99
C PHE A 272 6.52 4.69 -15.68
N TYR A 273 7.72 4.23 -16.06
CA TYR A 273 7.89 2.91 -16.64
C TYR A 273 7.37 1.81 -15.70
N SER A 274 7.77 1.84 -14.43
CA SER A 274 7.41 0.86 -13.41
C SER A 274 5.89 0.77 -13.20
N PHE A 275 5.23 1.90 -13.00
CA PHE A 275 3.80 1.86 -12.70
C PHE A 275 2.96 1.67 -13.96
N LEU A 276 3.35 2.20 -15.13
CA LEU A 276 2.61 1.95 -16.37
C LEU A 276 2.75 0.50 -16.82
N SER A 277 3.93 -0.12 -16.69
CA SER A 277 4.13 -1.52 -17.05
C SER A 277 3.21 -2.43 -16.22
N ILE A 278 3.17 -2.23 -14.90
CA ILE A 278 2.27 -2.94 -13.98
C ILE A 278 0.81 -2.66 -14.34
N LEU A 279 0.43 -1.40 -14.56
CA LEU A 279 -0.95 -1.02 -14.86
C LEU A 279 -1.47 -1.69 -16.13
N PHE A 280 -0.70 -1.60 -17.21
CA PHE A 280 -1.08 -2.18 -18.49
C PHE A 280 -1.08 -3.70 -18.44
N PHE A 281 -0.04 -4.31 -17.86
CA PHE A 281 0.02 -5.76 -17.72
C PHE A 281 -1.17 -6.28 -16.91
N SER A 282 -1.37 -5.77 -15.70
CA SER A 282 -2.47 -6.21 -14.83
C SER A 282 -3.85 -5.89 -15.40
N GLY A 283 -4.02 -4.72 -16.01
CA GLY A 283 -5.27 -4.31 -16.66
C GLY A 283 -5.65 -5.19 -17.83
N ILE A 284 -4.71 -5.45 -18.74
CA ILE A 284 -4.92 -6.30 -19.91
C ILE A 284 -5.18 -7.75 -19.47
N THR A 285 -4.41 -8.28 -18.53
CA THR A 285 -4.63 -9.65 -18.01
C THR A 285 -6.03 -9.81 -17.41
N LEU A 286 -6.49 -8.86 -16.59
CA LEU A 286 -7.83 -8.90 -16.02
C LEU A 286 -8.94 -8.73 -17.07
N TYR A 287 -8.72 -7.87 -18.07
CA TYR A 287 -9.66 -7.69 -19.18
C TYR A 287 -9.82 -8.99 -19.97
N MET A 288 -8.71 -9.66 -20.32
CA MET A 288 -8.74 -10.88 -21.12
C MET A 288 -9.36 -12.07 -20.37
N ASN A 289 -9.12 -12.20 -19.06
CA ASN A 289 -9.70 -13.27 -18.25
C ASN A 289 -11.23 -13.12 -18.05
N ARG A 290 -11.80 -11.90 -18.19
CA ARG A 290 -13.25 -11.69 -18.10
C ARG A 290 -14.05 -12.36 -19.23
N TYR A 291 -13.43 -12.63 -20.37
CA TYR A 291 -14.11 -13.20 -21.56
C TYR A 291 -14.01 -14.73 -21.63
N GLN A 292 -13.66 -15.38 -20.53
CA GLN A 292 -13.60 -16.84 -20.36
C GLN A 292 -14.72 -17.30 -19.44
#